data_AF-A0A1V2H8D5-F1
#
_entry.id   AF-A0A1V2H8D5-F1
#
_cell.length_a   1.000
_cell.length_b   1.000
_cell.length_c   1.000
_cell.angle_alpha   90.00
_cell.angle_beta   90.00
_cell.angle_gamma   90.00
#
_symmetry.space_group_name_H-M   'P 1'
#
loop_
_entity.id
_entity.type
_entity.pdbx_description
1 polymer ?
#
loop_
_entity_poly.entity_id
_entity_poly.type
_entity_poly.pdbx_seq_one_letter_code
_entity_poly.pdbx_strand_id
1 'polypeptide(L)'
;MTDRIPAAKALIGFNLNAAHRVKDCFVILDERGEEWVRTGGPACWRNAQMTYGACFSDWLKGGHDMTPEWVFSEMMAFYGFADSSVAEEALKQFGKIEECGWARAMIPSQTSKRVQWRIA
;
A
#
# COMPACT_ATOMS: atom_id res chain seq x y z
N MET A 1 -10.76 15.44 -5.89
CA MET A 1 -9.84 14.48 -6.52
C MET A 1 -8.62 14.44 -5.63
N THR A 2 -8.39 13.36 -4.89
CA THR A 2 -7.16 13.24 -4.11
C THR A 2 -6.05 12.97 -5.10
N ASP A 3 -5.10 13.91 -5.24
CA ASP A 3 -3.92 13.71 -6.07
C ASP A 3 -3.23 12.42 -5.63
N ARG A 4 -2.99 11.53 -6.60
CA ARG A 4 -2.33 10.25 -6.35
C ARG A 4 -0.83 10.51 -6.11
N ILE A 5 -0.18 9.55 -5.47
CA ILE A 5 1.25 9.63 -5.17
C ILE A 5 2.00 8.95 -6.32
N PRO A 6 2.88 9.65 -7.06
CA PRO A 6 3.75 8.99 -8.02
C PRO A 6 4.59 7.93 -7.33
N ALA A 7 4.68 6.75 -7.94
CA ALA A 7 5.61 5.67 -7.63
C ALA A 7 6.94 6.11 -6.99
N ALA A 8 7.65 6.98 -7.72
CA ALA A 8 8.98 7.46 -7.36
C ALA A 8 9.01 8.33 -6.09
N LYS A 9 7.85 8.64 -5.51
CA LYS A 9 7.68 9.41 -4.29
C LYS A 9 6.82 8.69 -3.26
N ALA A 10 6.53 7.39 -3.43
CA ALA A 10 5.72 6.64 -2.48
C ALA A 10 6.60 6.01 -1.40
N LEU A 11 6.30 6.29 -0.12
CA LEU A 11 6.82 5.54 1.01
C LEU A 11 5.74 4.55 1.47
N ILE A 12 6.12 3.29 1.66
CA ILE A 12 5.22 2.22 2.11
C ILE A 12 5.70 1.75 3.49
N GLY A 13 4.81 1.77 4.48
CA GLY A 13 5.09 1.24 5.80
C GLY A 13 4.02 0.23 6.23
N PHE A 14 4.40 -0.75 7.03
CA PHE A 14 3.45 -1.66 7.67
C PHE A 14 3.93 -2.15 9.03
N ASN A 15 2.98 -2.62 9.82
CA ASN A 15 3.20 -3.17 11.13
C ASN A 15 2.62 -4.56 11.28
N LEU A 16 3.23 -5.34 12.15
CA LEU A 16 2.80 -6.68 12.52
C LEU A 16 2.12 -6.67 13.90
N ASN A 17 1.20 -7.61 14.10
CA ASN A 17 0.70 -7.96 15.42
C ASN A 17 1.62 -8.97 16.13
N ALA A 18 1.25 -9.36 17.36
CA ALA A 18 2.01 -10.33 18.15
C ALA A 18 2.10 -11.73 17.50
N ALA A 19 1.21 -12.05 16.55
CA ALA A 19 1.23 -13.30 15.78
C ALA A 19 2.01 -13.19 14.46
N HIS A 20 2.80 -12.11 14.27
CA HIS A 20 3.55 -11.83 13.05
C HIS A 20 2.67 -11.74 11.78
N ARG A 21 1.44 -11.25 11.92
CA ARG A 21 0.55 -10.92 10.79
C ARG A 21 0.49 -9.41 10.58
N VAL A 22 0.39 -8.98 9.33
CA VAL A 22 0.19 -7.56 8.99
C VAL A 22 -1.11 -7.09 9.64
N LYS A 23 -1.03 -6.05 10.47
CA LYS A 23 -2.17 -5.46 11.19
C LYS A 23 -2.56 -4.08 10.66
N ASP A 24 -1.63 -3.38 10.05
CA ASP A 24 -1.86 -2.11 9.37
C ASP A 24 -0.79 -1.88 8.30
N CYS A 25 -1.16 -1.13 7.27
CA CYS A 25 -0.31 -0.73 6.17
C CYS A 25 -0.66 0.73 5.84
N PHE A 26 0.32 1.50 5.38
CA PHE A 26 0.11 2.87 4.99
C PHE A 26 1.06 3.28 3.86
N VAL A 27 0.54 4.12 2.98
CA VAL A 27 1.30 4.75 1.90
C VAL A 27 1.23 6.26 2.07
N ILE A 28 2.39 6.90 2.07
CA ILE A 28 2.54 8.34 2.24
C ILE A 28 3.47 8.92 1.16
N LEU A 29 3.28 10.20 0.86
CA LEU A 29 4.16 10.92 -0.05
C LEU A 29 5.51 11.16 0.62
N ASP A 30 6.59 10.94 -0.11
CA ASP A 30 7.94 11.30 0.26
C ASP A 30 8.13 12.82 0.14
N GLU A 31 7.80 13.52 1.22
CA GLU A 31 7.93 14.97 1.35
C GLU A 31 9.16 15.32 2.19
N ARG A 32 10.29 14.60 2.05
CA ARG A 32 11.55 14.81 2.80
C ARG A 32 12.15 16.24 2.67
N GLY A 33 11.42 17.25 3.12
CA GLY A 33 11.83 18.63 3.35
C GLY A 33 12.18 18.88 4.82
N GLU A 34 12.49 20.13 5.19
CA GLU A 34 13.08 20.45 6.49
C GLU A 34 12.24 20.01 7.70
N GLU A 35 10.92 20.18 7.65
CA GLU A 35 10.02 19.77 8.75
C GLU A 35 10.03 18.25 8.96
N TRP A 36 10.07 17.48 7.88
CA TRP A 36 10.16 16.03 7.92
C TRP A 36 11.46 15.57 8.58
N VAL A 37 12.60 16.20 8.24
CA VAL A 37 13.91 15.90 8.84
C VAL A 37 13.91 16.20 10.33
N ARG A 38 13.30 17.32 10.74
CA ARG A 38 13.24 17.73 12.15
C ARG A 38 12.32 16.84 12.99
N THR A 39 11.21 16.39 12.43
CA THR A 39 10.16 15.66 13.17
C THR A 39 10.24 14.15 13.01
N GLY A 40 10.99 13.66 12.02
CA GLY A 40 11.03 12.25 11.61
C GLY A 40 9.83 11.81 10.76
N GLY A 41 9.05 12.76 10.26
CA GLY A 41 7.83 12.50 9.49
C GLY A 41 6.59 12.22 10.37
N PRO A 42 5.45 11.88 9.74
CA PRO A 42 4.19 11.65 10.43
C PRO A 42 4.28 10.47 11.42
N ALA A 43 3.45 10.49 12.46
CA ALA A 43 3.50 9.51 13.54
C ALA A 43 3.35 8.05 13.06
N CYS A 44 2.55 7.80 12.01
CA CYS A 44 2.45 6.47 11.41
C CYS A 44 3.80 5.99 10.88
N TRP A 45 4.52 6.83 10.14
CA TRP A 45 5.84 6.53 9.59
C TRP A 45 6.87 6.23 10.67
N ARG A 46 6.93 7.06 11.71
CA ARG A 46 7.87 6.87 12.83
C ARG A 46 7.66 5.57 13.59
N ASN A 47 6.43 5.07 13.59
CA ASN A 47 6.05 3.86 14.30
C ASN A 47 6.02 2.62 13.39
N ALA A 48 6.37 2.72 12.10
CA ALA A 48 6.42 1.56 11.22
C ALA A 48 7.55 0.62 11.64
N GLN A 49 7.21 -0.67 11.71
CA GLN A 49 8.17 -1.75 11.91
C GLN A 49 8.92 -2.08 10.63
N MET A 50 8.20 -2.13 9.50
CA MET A 50 8.76 -2.39 8.17
C MET A 50 8.53 -1.17 7.31
N THR A 51 9.59 -0.63 6.72
CA THR A 51 9.54 0.54 5.85
C THR A 51 10.22 0.28 4.52
N TYR A 52 9.52 0.64 3.44
CA TYR A 52 10.01 0.64 2.07
C TYR A 52 9.92 2.07 1.55
N GLY A 53 11.04 2.59 1.08
CA GLY A 53 11.17 3.98 0.66
C GLY A 53 10.82 4.19 -0.80
N ALA A 54 10.75 5.48 -1.19
CA ALA A 54 10.51 6.01 -2.53
C ALA A 54 11.18 5.10 -3.54
N CYS A 55 10.36 4.24 -4.14
CA CYS A 55 10.77 3.00 -4.77
C CYS A 55 12.01 3.27 -5.63
N PHE A 56 13.11 2.56 -5.32
CA PHE A 56 14.45 2.78 -5.90
C PHE A 56 14.31 3.16 -7.36
N SER A 57 14.87 4.29 -7.80
CA SER A 57 14.63 4.90 -9.13
C SER A 57 14.70 3.93 -10.33
N ASP A 58 15.30 2.76 -10.13
CA ASP A 58 15.47 1.68 -11.09
C ASP A 58 14.24 0.76 -11.24
N TRP A 59 13.22 0.84 -10.37
CA TRP A 59 12.00 0.05 -10.54
C TRP A 59 11.13 0.52 -11.71
N LEU A 60 11.08 1.85 -11.94
CA LEU A 60 10.51 2.42 -13.17
C LEU A 60 11.30 2.02 -14.42
N LYS A 61 12.53 1.52 -14.24
CA LYS A 61 13.38 0.96 -15.30
C LYS A 61 13.22 -0.56 -15.43
N GLY A 62 12.28 -1.17 -14.69
CA GLY A 62 12.00 -2.61 -14.72
C GLY A 62 12.91 -3.46 -13.83
N GLY A 63 13.67 -2.85 -12.90
CA GLY A 63 14.36 -3.58 -11.85
C GLY A 63 13.36 -4.19 -10.87
N HIS A 64 13.43 -5.50 -10.65
CA HIS A 64 12.52 -6.24 -9.76
C HIS A 64 12.73 -5.96 -8.26
N ASP A 65 13.70 -5.13 -7.90
CA ASP A 65 14.07 -4.91 -6.51
C ASP A 65 13.09 -3.91 -5.86
N MET A 66 12.19 -4.45 -5.03
CA MET A 66 11.33 -3.70 -4.10
C MET A 66 10.30 -2.74 -4.73
N THR A 67 9.64 -3.15 -5.82
CA THR A 67 8.43 -2.47 -6.35
C THR A 67 7.25 -2.57 -5.36
N PRO A 68 6.18 -1.75 -5.47
CA PRO A 68 4.97 -1.93 -4.67
C PRO A 68 4.35 -3.32 -4.81
N GLU A 69 4.36 -3.93 -5.99
CA GLU A 69 3.91 -5.31 -6.19
C GLU A 69 4.76 -6.29 -5.40
N TRP A 70 6.09 -6.09 -5.38
CA TRP A 70 6.99 -6.91 -4.58
C TRP A 70 6.70 -6.74 -3.09
N VAL A 71 6.55 -5.51 -2.60
CA VAL A 71 6.25 -5.22 -1.18
C VAL A 71 4.90 -5.82 -0.79
N PHE A 72 3.88 -5.69 -1.63
CA PHE A 72 2.57 -6.31 -1.37
C PHE A 72 2.66 -7.85 -1.40
N SER A 73 3.44 -8.40 -2.33
CA SER A 73 3.70 -9.84 -2.38
C SER A 73 4.44 -10.32 -1.13
N GLU A 74 5.36 -9.53 -0.58
CA GLU A 74 6.05 -9.86 0.66
C GLU A 74 5.07 -9.92 1.84
N MET A 75 4.20 -8.90 1.96
CA MET A 75 3.12 -8.88 2.95
C MET A 75 2.25 -10.14 2.87
N MET A 76 1.89 -10.56 1.66
CA MET A 76 1.05 -11.74 1.43
C MET A 76 1.77 -13.07 1.69
N ALA A 77 2.99 -13.21 1.18
CA ALA A 77 3.69 -14.48 1.13
C ALA A 77 4.41 -14.84 2.43
N PHE A 78 4.99 -13.85 3.11
CA PHE A 78 5.82 -14.10 4.30
C PHE A 78 5.08 -13.82 5.61
N TYR A 79 4.21 -12.81 5.63
CA TYR A 79 3.53 -12.39 6.86
C TYR A 79 2.08 -12.84 6.89
N GLY A 80 1.34 -12.66 5.80
CA GLY A 80 -0.11 -12.75 5.75
C GLY A 80 -0.79 -11.58 6.47
N PHE A 81 -2.04 -11.29 6.10
CA PHE A 81 -2.85 -10.29 6.77
C PHE A 81 -3.55 -10.87 8.02
N ALA A 82 -3.74 -10.03 9.05
CA ALA A 82 -4.42 -10.43 10.26
C ALA A 82 -5.88 -10.83 9.99
N ASP A 83 -6.55 -10.13 9.08
CA ASP A 83 -7.88 -10.45 8.58
C ASP A 83 -8.14 -9.78 7.21
N SER A 84 -9.32 -10.00 6.63
CA SER A 84 -9.71 -9.47 5.33
C SER A 84 -9.87 -7.95 5.31
N SER A 85 -10.20 -7.32 6.44
CA SER A 85 -10.33 -5.86 6.53
C SER A 85 -8.97 -5.18 6.43
N VAL A 86 -7.93 -5.76 7.03
CA VAL A 86 -6.56 -5.27 6.89
C VAL A 86 -6.05 -5.45 5.46
N ALA A 87 -6.37 -6.57 4.81
CA ALA A 87 -6.03 -6.79 3.40
C ALA A 87 -6.69 -5.75 2.48
N GLU A 88 -7.98 -5.45 2.70
CA GLU A 88 -8.70 -4.43 1.95
C GLU A 88 -8.12 -3.02 2.19
N GLU A 89 -7.78 -2.69 3.43
CA GLU A 89 -7.14 -1.41 3.74
C GLU A 89 -5.75 -1.30 3.10
N ALA A 90 -4.96 -2.37 3.12
CA ALA A 90 -3.69 -2.41 2.39
C ALA A 90 -3.91 -2.12 0.90
N LEU A 91 -4.87 -2.78 0.25
CA LEU A 91 -5.20 -2.50 -1.16
C LEU A 91 -5.60 -1.03 -1.39
N LYS A 92 -6.35 -0.41 -0.47
CA LYS A 92 -6.69 1.03 -0.53
C LYS A 92 -5.44 1.90 -0.44
N GLN A 93 -4.50 1.56 0.43
CA GLN A 93 -3.26 2.29 0.61
C GLN A 93 -2.36 2.19 -0.62
N PHE A 94 -2.17 0.97 -1.16
CA PHE A 94 -1.48 0.77 -2.44
C PHE A 94 -2.19 1.49 -3.60
N GLY A 95 -3.53 1.54 -3.58
CA GLY A 95 -4.33 2.26 -4.58
C GLY A 95 -4.07 3.77 -4.63
N LYS A 96 -3.44 4.36 -3.61
CA LYS A 96 -2.98 5.77 -3.60
C LYS A 96 -1.79 6.00 -4.55
N ILE A 97 -1.02 4.96 -4.87
CA ILE A 97 0.12 5.03 -5.79
C ILE A 97 -0.41 5.08 -7.23
N GLU A 98 0.07 6.03 -8.04
CA GLU A 98 -0.40 6.25 -9.41
C GLU A 98 -0.37 4.98 -10.27
N GLU A 99 0.73 4.24 -10.19
CA GLU A 99 1.05 3.07 -11.00
C GLU A 99 0.38 1.79 -10.50
N CYS A 100 -0.12 1.77 -9.26
CA CYS A 100 -0.82 0.61 -8.67
C CYS A 100 -2.28 0.49 -9.16
N GLY A 101 -2.46 0.41 -10.48
CA GLY A 101 -3.77 0.15 -11.10
C GLY A 101 -4.39 -1.18 -10.68
N TRP A 102 -3.55 -2.19 -10.43
CA TRP A 102 -3.96 -3.50 -9.96
C TRP A 102 -4.64 -3.43 -8.58
N ALA A 103 -4.09 -2.64 -7.65
CA ALA A 103 -4.63 -2.53 -6.30
C ALA A 103 -6.04 -1.96 -6.34
N ARG A 104 -6.25 -0.94 -7.18
CA ARG A 104 -7.56 -0.34 -7.43
C ARG A 104 -8.53 -1.30 -8.09
N ALA A 105 -8.06 -2.14 -9.01
CA ALA A 105 -8.90 -3.15 -9.66
C ALA A 105 -9.33 -4.28 -8.72
N MET A 106 -8.58 -4.53 -7.65
CA MET A 106 -8.88 -5.55 -6.65
C MET A 106 -9.82 -5.07 -5.53
N ILE A 107 -9.97 -3.77 -5.32
CA ILE A 107 -10.94 -3.24 -4.36
C ILE A 107 -12.34 -3.46 -4.95
N PRO A 108 -13.24 -4.21 -4.28
CA PRO A 108 -14.58 -4.44 -4.80
C PRO A 108 -15.27 -3.11 -5.07
N SER A 109 -15.62 -2.86 -6.33
CA SER A 109 -16.49 -1.72 -6.64
C SER A 109 -17.82 -1.95 -5.91
N GLN A 110 -18.34 -0.95 -5.20
CA GLN A 110 -19.72 -0.96 -4.68
C GLN A 110 -20.78 -1.24 -5.76
N THR A 111 -20.38 -1.25 -7.04
CA THR A 111 -21.19 -1.47 -8.23
C THR A 111 -21.28 -2.94 -8.66
N SER A 112 -21.14 -3.92 -7.75
CA SER A 112 -21.73 -5.23 -8.03
C SER A 112 -23.24 -5.12 -7.84
N LYS A 113 -23.95 -4.57 -8.85
CA LYS A 113 -25.40 -4.74 -8.94
C LYS A 113 -25.65 -6.25 -8.95
N ARG A 114 -26.28 -6.77 -7.90
CA ARG A 114 -26.85 -8.13 -7.89
C ARG A 114 -27.62 -8.31 -9.18
N VAL A 115 -27.09 -9.08 -10.11
CA VAL A 115 -27.84 -9.50 -11.30
C VAL A 115 -28.91 -10.47 -10.78
N GLN A 116 -30.13 -9.97 -10.60
CA GLN A 116 -31.29 -10.82 -10.38
C GLN A 116 -31.61 -11.50 -11.71
N TRP A 117 -31.12 -12.71 -11.89
CA TRP A 117 -31.64 -13.58 -12.93
C TRP A 117 -33.08 -13.96 -12.57
N ARG A 118 -34.04 -13.51 -13.37
CA ARG A 118 -35.39 -14.08 -13.39
C ARG A 118 -35.38 -15.20 -14.41
N ILE A 119 -35.60 -16.42 -13.96
CA ILE A 119 -35.92 -17.54 -14.84
C ILE A 119 -37.39 -17.32 -15.26
N ALA A 120 -37.61 -17.17 -16.56
CA ALA A 120 -38.94 -17.11 -17.17
C ALA A 120 -39.50 -18.52 -17.35
#